data_AF-A0A5S9MBH3-F1
#
_entry.id   AF-A0A5S9MBH3-F1
#
_cell.length_a   1.000
_cell.length_b   1.000
_cell.length_c   1.000
_cell.angle_alpha   90.00
_cell.angle_beta   90.00
_cell.angle_gamma   90.00
#
_symmetry.space_group_name_H-M   'P 1'
#
loop_
_entity.id
_entity.type
_entity.pdbx_description
1 polymer ?
#
loop_
_entity_poly.entity_id
_entity_poly.type
_entity_poly.pdbx_seq_one_letter_code
_entity_poly.pdbx_strand_id
1 'polypeptide(L)'
;MLKGIAIASGNDASVAMAEHIAGSEEQFVEQMNKRAKELGLTSTVFQNPTGLPEKDHYSTAHDMAKMAKELLKYEQITKFTGVYEDYLRQNTDINSGLSTQTV
;
A
#
# COMPACT_ATOMS: atom_id res chain seq x y z
N MET A 1 9.05 -3.41 3.37
CA MET A 1 8.11 -3.02 2.31
C MET A 1 6.73 -2.67 2.87
N LEU A 2 5.95 -3.59 3.46
CA LEU A 2 4.58 -3.27 3.96
C LEU A 2 4.50 -2.09 4.94
N LYS A 3 5.45 -1.96 5.89
CA LYS A 3 5.52 -0.79 6.79
C LYS A 3 5.72 0.52 6.02
N GLY A 4 6.59 0.53 5.02
CA GLY A 4 6.83 1.71 4.18
C GLY A 4 5.59 2.11 3.38
N ILE A 5 4.81 1.14 2.91
CA ILE A 5 3.52 1.40 2.24
C ILE A 5 2.49 1.93 3.24
N ALA A 6 2.30 1.24 4.37
CA ALA A 6 1.17 1.49 5.27
C ALA A 6 1.38 2.70 6.20
N ILE A 7 2.62 3.05 6.53
CA ILE A 7 2.95 4.14 7.48
C ILE A 7 3.41 5.39 6.71
N ALA A 8 4.42 5.24 5.84
CA ALA A 8 5.00 6.37 5.10
C ALA A 8 4.35 6.65 3.72
N SER A 9 3.40 5.83 3.27
CA SER A 9 2.83 5.93 1.92
C SER A 9 3.91 5.89 0.82
N GLY A 10 4.97 5.10 1.02
CA GLY A 10 6.12 5.03 0.13
C GLY A 10 5.79 4.44 -1.25
N ASN A 11 5.80 5.28 -2.28
CA ASN A 11 5.48 4.89 -3.66
C ASN A 11 6.48 3.84 -4.21
N ASP A 12 7.77 4.00 -3.91
CA ASP A 12 8.82 3.06 -4.25
C ASP A 12 8.57 1.67 -3.65
N ALA A 13 8.16 1.63 -2.38
CA ALA A 13 7.79 0.39 -1.71
C ALA A 13 6.55 -0.25 -2.33
N SER A 14 5.57 0.53 -2.78
CA SER A 14 4.38 0.04 -3.49
C SER A 14 4.73 -0.56 -4.84
N VAL A 15 5.57 0.11 -5.64
CA VAL A 15 6.07 -0.40 -6.93
C VAL A 15 6.87 -1.69 -6.74
N ALA A 16 7.86 -1.68 -5.86
CA ALA A 16 8.70 -2.85 -5.61
C ALA A 16 7.87 -4.06 -5.11
N MET A 17 6.85 -3.81 -4.29
CA MET A 17 5.93 -4.86 -3.85
C MET A 17 5.05 -5.38 -4.99
N ALA A 18 4.56 -4.50 -5.85
CA ALA A 18 3.75 -4.85 -7.02
C ALA A 18 4.54 -5.77 -7.97
N GLU A 19 5.77 -5.38 -8.33
CA GLU A 19 6.68 -6.18 -9.15
C GLU A 19 7.01 -7.52 -8.48
N HIS A 20 7.26 -7.54 -7.17
CA HIS A 20 7.55 -8.77 -6.43
C HIS A 20 6.38 -9.77 -6.45
N ILE A 21 5.14 -9.28 -6.31
CA ILE A 21 3.94 -10.14 -6.25
C ILE A 21 3.51 -10.61 -7.64
N ALA A 22 3.49 -9.70 -8.62
CA ALA A 22 2.85 -9.94 -9.91
C ALA A 22 3.82 -10.13 -11.06
N GLY A 23 5.10 -9.74 -10.92
CA GLY A 23 6.10 -9.74 -11.98
C GLY A 23 6.26 -8.41 -12.69
N SER A 24 5.22 -7.56 -12.70
CA SER A 24 5.26 -6.17 -13.17
C SER A 24 4.17 -5.32 -12.51
N GLU A 25 4.29 -3.99 -12.61
CA GLU A 25 3.24 -3.06 -12.14
C GLU A 25 1.92 -3.26 -12.89
N GLU A 26 1.97 -3.47 -14.21
CA GLU A 26 0.78 -3.67 -15.04
C GLU A 26 0.02 -4.93 -14.62
N GLN A 27 0.74 -6.04 -14.43
CA GLN A 27 0.14 -7.30 -13.95
C GLN A 27 -0.43 -7.15 -12.55
N PHE A 28 0.18 -6.34 -11.69
CA PHE A 28 -0.37 -6.05 -10.37
C PHE A 28 -1.65 -5.20 -10.47
N VAL A 29 -1.69 -4.18 -11.31
CA VAL A 29 -2.88 -3.35 -11.56
C VAL A 29 -4.04 -4.19 -12.12
N GLU A 30 -3.76 -5.17 -12.99
CA GLU A 30 -4.75 -6.14 -13.43
C GLU A 30 -5.32 -6.95 -12.26
N GLN A 31 -4.47 -7.41 -11.34
CA GLN A 31 -4.89 -8.12 -10.13
C GLN A 31 -5.69 -7.21 -9.18
N MET A 32 -5.30 -5.94 -9.00
CA MET A 32 -6.04 -4.97 -8.19
C MET A 32 -7.47 -4.79 -8.73
N ASN A 33 -7.62 -4.60 -10.05
CA ASN A 33 -8.92 -4.44 -10.69
C ASN A 33 -9.74 -5.74 -10.69
N LYS A 34 -9.09 -6.90 -10.85
CA LYS A 34 -9.75 -8.20 -10.68
C LYS A 34 -10.30 -8.34 -9.27
N ARG A 35 -9.50 -8.02 -8.25
CA ARG A 35 -9.91 -8.07 -6.85
C ARG A 35 -11.04 -7.08 -6.54
N ALA A 36 -10.99 -5.88 -7.11
CA ALA A 36 -12.07 -4.90 -7.00
C ALA A 36 -13.40 -5.45 -7.53
N LYS A 37 -13.38 -6.15 -8.67
CA LYS A 37 -14.57 -6.83 -9.23
C LYS A 37 -15.08 -7.95 -8.32
N GLU A 38 -14.19 -8.79 -7.79
CA GLU A 38 -14.54 -9.88 -6.86
C GLU A 38 -15.21 -9.36 -5.58
N LEU A 39 -14.82 -8.17 -5.12
CA LEU A 39 -15.40 -7.49 -3.95
C LEU A 39 -16.67 -6.69 -4.28
N GLY A 40 -17.07 -6.66 -5.55
CA GLY A 40 -18.20 -5.87 -6.03
C GLY A 40 -18.00 -4.37 -5.82
N LEU A 41 -16.80 -3.86 -6.11
CA LEU A 41 -16.48 -2.43 -6.13
C LEU A 41 -16.77 -1.91 -7.54
N THR A 42 -18.01 -1.45 -7.78
CA THR A 42 -18.49 -1.11 -9.12
C THR A 42 -18.10 0.28 -9.59
N SER A 43 -17.53 1.09 -8.69
CA SER A 43 -17.16 2.49 -8.96
C SER A 43 -15.69 2.73 -8.60
N THR A 44 -14.84 1.74 -8.91
CA THR A 44 -13.40 1.76 -8.63
C THR A 44 -12.61 1.23 -9.82
N VAL A 45 -11.59 1.97 -10.24
CA VAL A 45 -10.60 1.57 -11.24
C VAL A 45 -9.22 2.02 -10.75
N PHE A 46 -8.29 1.07 -10.67
CA PHE A 46 -6.89 1.33 -10.35
C PHE A 46 -6.06 1.39 -11.63
N GLN A 47 -5.12 2.33 -11.70
CA GLN A 47 -4.19 2.46 -12.83
C GLN A 47 -2.73 2.30 -12.42
N ASN A 48 -2.44 2.34 -11.12
CA ASN A 48 -1.11 2.18 -10.55
C ASN A 48 -1.25 1.67 -9.10
N PRO A 49 -0.18 1.13 -8.50
CA PRO A 49 -0.19 0.67 -7.10
C PRO A 49 0.02 1.78 -6.07
N THR A 50 0.30 3.01 -6.50
CA THR A 50 0.79 4.10 -5.63
C THR A 50 -0.28 5.12 -5.24
N GLY A 51 -1.34 5.25 -6.04
CA GLY A 51 -2.34 6.30 -5.90
C GLY A 51 -1.92 7.66 -6.49
N LEU A 52 -0.77 7.73 -7.17
CA LEU A 52 -0.40 8.94 -7.92
C LEU A 52 -1.46 9.26 -9.00
N PRO A 53 -1.70 10.55 -9.30
CA PRO A 53 -2.69 10.93 -10.30
C PRO A 53 -2.44 10.26 -11.66
N GLU A 54 -3.45 9.55 -12.16
CA GLU A 54 -3.45 8.92 -13.46
C GLU A 54 -4.86 8.99 -14.04
N LYS A 55 -4.96 9.06 -15.37
CA LYS A 55 -6.24 9.15 -16.06
C LYS A 55 -7.09 7.91 -15.75
N ASP A 56 -8.34 8.13 -15.36
CA ASP A 56 -9.29 7.08 -15.00
C ASP A 56 -8.88 6.24 -13.76
N HIS A 57 -7.96 6.74 -12.92
CA HIS A 57 -7.71 6.20 -11.58
C HIS A 57 -8.71 6.82 -10.59
N TYR A 58 -9.69 6.05 -10.12
CA TYR A 58 -10.73 6.56 -9.21
C TYR A 58 -11.34 5.50 -8.31
N SER A 59 -12.01 5.97 -7.25
CA SER A 59 -12.89 5.16 -6.41
C SER A 59 -13.99 6.04 -5.79
N THR A 60 -14.83 5.45 -4.95
CA THR A 60 -15.82 6.17 -4.13
C THR A 60 -15.59 5.89 -2.65
N ALA A 61 -16.12 6.76 -1.79
CA ALA A 61 -16.08 6.53 -0.34
C ALA A 61 -16.72 5.19 0.07
N HIS A 62 -17.79 4.77 -0.63
CA HIS A 62 -18.47 3.51 -0.38
C HIS A 62 -17.58 2.31 -0.72
N ASP A 63 -16.95 2.31 -1.89
CA ASP A 63 -16.07 1.22 -2.32
C ASP A 63 -14.82 1.12 -1.45
N MET A 64 -14.23 2.26 -1.07
CA MET A 64 -13.10 2.29 -0.14
C MET A 64 -13.46 1.76 1.24
N ALA A 65 -14.66 2.06 1.76
CA ALA A 65 -15.14 1.49 3.02
C ALA A 65 -15.34 -0.04 2.93
N LYS A 66 -15.82 -0.55 1.80
CA LYS A 66 -15.92 -2.01 1.57
C LYS A 66 -14.55 -2.66 1.51
N MET A 67 -13.58 -2.03 0.83
CA MET A 67 -12.19 -2.49 0.78
C MET A 67 -11.55 -2.52 2.16
N ALA A 68 -11.70 -1.45 2.95
CA ALA A 68 -11.21 -1.39 4.33
C ALA A 68 -11.84 -2.49 5.20
N LYS A 69 -13.15 -2.72 5.08
CA LYS A 69 -13.85 -3.81 5.79
C LYS A 69 -13.29 -5.18 5.40
N GLU A 70 -12.98 -5.41 4.13
CA GLU A 70 -12.36 -6.66 3.69
C GLU A 70 -10.95 -6.80 4.26
N LEU A 71 -10.17 -5.73 4.23
CA LEU A 71 -8.80 -5.68 4.74
C LEU A 71 -8.72 -5.98 6.25
N LEU A 72 -9.73 -5.59 7.03
CA LEU A 72 -9.81 -5.90 8.47
C LEU A 72 -9.93 -7.39 8.80
N LYS A 73 -10.20 -8.27 7.81
CA LYS A 73 -10.15 -9.73 8.01
C LYS A 73 -8.73 -10.26 8.19
N TYR A 74 -7.72 -9.47 7.82
CA TYR A 74 -6.31 -9.83 7.98
C TYR A 74 -5.79 -9.27 9.30
N GLU A 75 -5.76 -10.08 10.35
CA GLU A 75 -5.44 -9.64 11.73
C GLU A 75 -4.13 -8.86 11.86
N GLN A 76 -3.15 -9.11 10.98
CA GLN A 76 -1.88 -8.38 11.01
C GLN A 76 -1.99 -6.92 10.56
N ILE A 77 -3.03 -6.52 9.83
CA ILE A 77 -3.06 -5.21 9.18
C ILE A 77 -3.04 -4.07 10.19
N THR A 78 -3.74 -4.23 11.31
CA THR A 78 -3.82 -3.24 12.38
C THR A 78 -2.51 -3.06 13.13
N LYS A 79 -1.58 -4.04 13.05
CA LYS A 79 -0.21 -3.90 13.55
C LYS A 79 0.63 -2.94 12.71
N PHE A 80 0.22 -2.66 11.47
CA PHE A 80 0.89 -1.68 10.61
C PHE A 80 0.12 -0.36 10.63
N THR A 81 -1.20 -0.38 10.41
CA THR A 81 -2.01 0.84 10.27
C THR A 81 -2.34 1.51 11.60
N GLY A 82 -2.11 0.84 12.73
CA GLY A 82 -2.23 1.43 14.07
C GLY A 82 -0.93 2.04 14.60
N VAL A 83 0.17 1.98 13.84
CA VAL A 83 1.47 2.55 14.23
C VAL A 83 1.54 4.00 13.77
N TYR A 84 1.89 4.91 14.68
CA TYR A 84 1.99 6.34 14.39
C TYR A 84 3.29 6.71 13.68
N GLU A 85 4.42 6.13 14.11
CA GLU A 85 5.73 6.31 13.50
C GLU A 85 6.57 5.03 13.73
N ASP A 86 7.44 4.70 12.79
CA ASP A 86 8.45 3.64 12.94
C ASP A 86 9.79 4.11 12.35
N TYR A 87 10.86 3.35 12.56
CA TYR A 87 12.18 3.66 12.02
C TYR A 87 12.59 2.62 10.98
N LEU A 88 13.08 3.08 9.83
CA LEU A 88 13.63 2.20 8.78
C LEU A 88 14.83 1.38 9.27
N ARG A 89 15.55 1.90 10.28
CA ARG A 89 16.67 1.23 10.92
C ARG A 89 16.48 1.25 12.43
N GLN A 90 16.45 0.08 13.04
CA GLN A 90 16.43 -0.09 14.49
C GLN A 90 17.79 -0.69 14.93
N ASN A 91 18.31 -0.27 16.09
CA ASN A 91 19.58 -0.75 16.67
C ASN A 91 20.84 -0.50 15.83
N THR A 92 20.95 0.68 15.21
CA THR A 92 22.20 1.11 14.55
C THR A 92 22.89 2.18 15.38
N ASP A 93 24.21 2.09 15.54
CA ASP A 93 24.99 3.07 16.30
C ASP A 93 24.79 4.48 15.73
N ILE A 94 24.21 5.35 16.55
CA ILE A 94 23.99 6.79 16.31
C ILE A 94 25.28 7.58 15.99
N ASN A 95 26.45 6.97 16.18
CA ASN A 95 27.76 7.58 15.90
C ASN A 95 28.17 7.52 14.41
N SER A 96 27.38 6.92 13.53
CA SER A 96 27.72 6.78 12.10
C SER A 96 27.30 7.96 11.20
N GLY A 97 26.71 9.01 11.76
CA GLY A 97 26.30 10.22 11.00
C GLY A 97 25.15 10.02 10.01
N LEU A 98 24.55 8.82 9.98
CA LEU A 98 23.39 8.50 9.15
C LEU A 98 22.12 8.64 9.99
N SER A 99 21.35 9.70 9.76
CA SER A 99 20.09 9.95 10.48
C SER A 99 19.13 8.76 10.30
N THR A 100 18.58 8.25 11.40
CA THR A 100 17.44 7.33 11.38
C THR A 100 16.28 8.01 10.64
N GLN A 101 15.98 7.58 9.42
CA GLN A 101 14.79 8.04 8.73
C GLN A 101 13.57 7.39 9.37
N THR A 102 12.74 8.23 9.97
CA THR A 102 11.40 7.88 10.43
C THR A 102 10.51 7.63 9.21
N VAL A 103 9.60 6.67 9.32
CA VAL A 103 8.51 6.39 8.39
C VAL A 103 7.17 6.49 9.08
#